data_AF-A0A5S9M5G6-F1
#
_entry.id   AF-A0A5S9M5G6-F1
#
_cell.length_a   1.000
_cell.length_b   1.000
_cell.length_c   1.000
_cell.angle_alpha   90.00
_cell.angle_beta   90.00
_cell.angle_gamma   90.00
#
_symmetry.space_group_name_H-M   'P 1'
#
loop_
_entity.id
_entity.type
_entity.pdbx_description
1 polymer ?
#
loop_
_entity_poly.entity_id
_entity_poly.type
_entity_poly.pdbx_seq_one_letter_code
_entity_poly.pdbx_strand_id
1 'polypeptide(L)'
;MKKKTGNLMALGTNDLNAVALTTGFGVLTLVDSTAYMLMIFFTMGLTISWKLTLMAIIPMPLMALLIAFYGSKIHERFTVAQDAFGDMNDRVLESVAGVRVIRSFVQGNKMSNAFEK
;
A
#
# COMPACT_ATOMS: atom_id res chain seq x y z
N MET A 1 -13.86 -22.18 17.61
CA MET A 1 -14.34 -21.57 16.35
C MET A 1 -13.53 -22.13 15.18
N LYS A 2 -14.13 -23.02 14.36
CA LYS A 2 -13.49 -23.60 13.17
C LYS A 2 -13.39 -22.51 12.09
N LYS A 3 -12.17 -22.17 11.64
CA LYS A 3 -11.97 -21.28 10.48
C LYS A 3 -12.72 -21.90 9.29
N LYS A 4 -13.76 -21.22 8.80
CA LYS A 4 -14.58 -21.68 7.67
C LYS A 4 -13.68 -21.88 6.45
N THR A 5 -13.80 -23.01 5.76
CA THR A 5 -13.05 -23.36 4.54
C THR A 5 -13.03 -22.22 3.51
N GLY A 6 -14.12 -21.45 3.40
CA GLY A 6 -14.20 -20.28 2.52
C GLY A 6 -13.22 -19.15 2.87
N ASN A 7 -12.89 -18.95 4.15
CA ASN A 7 -11.89 -17.94 4.55
C ASN A 7 -10.47 -18.40 4.19
N LEU A 8 -10.20 -19.71 4.26
CA LEU A 8 -8.93 -20.30 3.83
C LEU A 8 -8.76 -20.26 2.31
N MET A 9 -9.84 -20.44 1.54
CA MET A 9 -9.81 -20.26 0.08
C MET A 9 -9.66 -18.79 -0.31
N ALA A 10 -10.30 -17.84 0.40
CA ALA A 10 -10.15 -16.42 0.12
C ALA A 10 -8.72 -15.92 0.40
N LEU A 11 -8.15 -16.26 1.57
CA LEU A 11 -6.74 -16.00 1.89
C LEU A 11 -5.81 -16.72 0.93
N GLY A 12 -6.03 -18.02 0.71
CA GLY A 12 -5.20 -18.83 -0.18
C GLY A 12 -5.18 -18.29 -1.60
N THR A 13 -6.32 -18.09 -2.24
CA THR A 13 -6.38 -17.67 -3.65
C THR A 13 -5.97 -16.22 -3.84
N ASN A 14 -6.41 -15.30 -2.97
CA ASN A 14 -6.07 -13.88 -3.14
C ASN A 14 -4.60 -13.61 -2.80
N ASP A 15 -4.10 -14.17 -1.70
CA ASP A 15 -2.71 -13.95 -1.30
C ASP A 15 -1.76 -14.70 -2.25
N LEU A 16 -2.09 -15.91 -2.72
CA LEU A 16 -1.27 -16.60 -3.72
C LEU A 16 -1.24 -15.85 -5.05
N ASN A 17 -2.38 -15.29 -5.50
CA ASN A 17 -2.38 -14.49 -6.72
C ASN A 17 -1.59 -13.18 -6.55
N ALA A 18 -1.74 -12.49 -5.41
CA ALA A 18 -0.97 -11.29 -5.11
C ALA A 18 0.55 -11.60 -5.07
N VAL A 19 0.96 -12.65 -4.37
CA VAL A 19 2.36 -13.09 -4.31
C VAL A 19 2.86 -13.52 -5.68
N ALA A 20 2.09 -14.27 -6.46
CA ALA A 20 2.48 -14.73 -7.79
C ALA A 20 2.67 -13.55 -8.76
N LEU A 21 1.78 -12.55 -8.74
CA LEU A 21 1.91 -11.35 -9.55
C LEU A 21 3.10 -10.51 -9.11
N THR A 22 3.22 -10.20 -7.82
CA THR A 22 4.34 -9.41 -7.29
C THR A 22 5.68 -10.10 -7.52
N THR A 23 5.75 -11.42 -7.38
CA THR A 23 6.98 -12.19 -7.61
C THR A 23 7.28 -12.28 -9.10
N GLY A 24 6.29 -12.58 -9.95
CA GLY A 24 6.49 -12.69 -11.39
C GLY A 24 6.93 -11.37 -12.01
N PHE A 25 6.17 -10.29 -11.78
CA PHE A 25 6.53 -8.96 -12.27
C PHE A 25 7.76 -8.42 -11.57
N GLY A 26 7.91 -8.65 -10.26
CA GLY A 26 9.07 -8.18 -9.50
C GLY A 26 10.36 -8.80 -10.00
N VAL A 27 10.39 -10.13 -10.18
CA VAL A 27 11.56 -10.84 -10.71
C VAL A 27 11.85 -10.42 -12.14
N LEU A 28 10.83 -10.35 -13.01
CA LEU A 28 11.03 -9.88 -14.39
C LEU A 28 11.63 -8.47 -14.42
N THR A 29 11.08 -7.56 -13.64
CA THR A 29 11.55 -6.17 -13.56
C THR A 29 12.98 -6.09 -13.03
N LEU A 30 13.32 -6.89 -12.01
CA LEU A 30 14.67 -6.94 -11.45
C LEU A 30 15.68 -7.47 -12.47
N VAL A 31 15.33 -8.55 -13.18
CA VAL A 31 16.17 -9.13 -14.22
C VAL A 31 16.37 -8.14 -15.36
N ASP A 32 15.29 -7.58 -15.91
CA ASP A 32 15.35 -6.62 -17.01
C ASP A 32 16.15 -5.37 -16.60
N SER A 33 15.82 -4.75 -15.47
CA SER A 33 16.48 -3.52 -15.01
C SER A 33 17.98 -3.76 -14.79
N THR A 34 18.35 -4.89 -14.19
CA THR A 34 19.76 -5.22 -13.93
C THR A 34 20.50 -5.55 -15.23
N ALA A 35 19.89 -6.34 -16.12
CA ALA A 35 20.47 -6.71 -17.40
C ALA A 35 20.70 -5.48 -18.29
N TYR A 36 19.69 -4.61 -18.42
CA TYR A 36 19.80 -3.36 -19.18
C TYR A 36 20.85 -2.41 -18.58
N MET A 37 20.87 -2.25 -17.25
CA MET A 37 21.88 -1.42 -16.58
C MET A 37 23.30 -1.91 -16.88
N LEU A 38 23.56 -3.21 -16.73
CA LEU A 38 24.86 -3.81 -17.03
C LEU A 38 25.20 -3.67 -18.51
N MET A 39 24.25 -3.97 -19.40
CA MET A 39 24.43 -3.86 -20.85
C MET A 39 24.83 -2.44 -21.25
N ILE A 40 24.12 -1.42 -20.77
CA ILE A 40 24.42 -0.01 -21.06
C ILE A 40 25.79 0.35 -20.51
N PHE A 41 26.08 -0.02 -19.26
CA PHE A 41 27.36 0.26 -18.62
C PHE A 41 28.55 -0.32 -19.40
N PHE A 42 28.50 -1.61 -19.75
CA PHE A 42 29.55 -2.26 -20.52
C PHE A 42 29.65 -1.71 -21.93
N THR A 43 28.51 -1.45 -22.58
CA THR A 43 28.49 -0.88 -23.93
C THR A 43 29.16 0.50 -23.94
N MET A 44 28.79 1.40 -23.02
CA MET A 44 29.42 2.72 -22.92
C MET A 44 30.90 2.63 -22.55
N GLY A 45 31.26 1.74 -21.61
CA GLY A 45 32.64 1.54 -21.16
C GLY A 45 33.56 1.01 -22.26
N LEU A 46 33.09 0.07 -23.09
CA LEU A 46 33.87 -0.58 -24.14
C LEU A 46 33.86 0.20 -25.47
N THR A 47 32.77 0.89 -25.81
CA THR A 47 32.62 1.55 -27.12
C THR A 47 32.93 3.05 -27.11
N ILE A 48 32.79 3.74 -25.97
CA ILE A 48 33.00 5.19 -25.87
C ILE A 48 34.29 5.49 -25.13
N SER A 49 34.27 5.43 -23.80
CA SER A 49 35.47 5.49 -22.95
C SER A 49 35.10 5.23 -21.49
N TRP A 50 36.00 4.58 -20.76
CA TRP A 50 35.81 4.32 -19.33
C TRP A 50 35.67 5.60 -18.51
N LYS A 51 36.36 6.68 -18.91
CA LYS A 51 36.36 7.96 -18.21
C LYS A 51 35.01 8.68 -18.29
N LEU A 52 34.37 8.70 -19.47
CA LEU A 52 33.02 9.29 -19.61
C LEU A 52 31.94 8.43 -18.94
N THR A 53 32.03 7.10 -19.02
CA THR A 53 31.06 6.20 -18.37
C THR A 53 31.01 6.40 -16.85
N LEU A 54 32.18 6.53 -16.20
CA LEU A 54 32.23 6.81 -14.76
C LEU A 54 31.66 8.19 -14.41
N MET A 55 31.92 9.22 -15.23
CA MET A 55 31.29 10.53 -15.04
C MET A 55 29.77 10.47 -15.18
N ALA A 56 29.26 9.67 -16.12
CA ALA A 56 27.83 9.49 -16.34
C ALA A 56 27.12 8.73 -15.19
N ILE A 57 27.87 7.98 -14.37
CA ILE A 57 27.32 7.29 -13.19
C ILE A 57 27.12 8.25 -12.02
N ILE A 58 27.91 9.32 -11.88
CA ILE A 58 27.90 10.24 -10.72
C ILE A 58 26.50 10.77 -10.34
N PRO A 59 25.58 11.09 -11.28
CA PRO A 59 24.23 11.50 -10.94
C PRO A 59 23.40 10.42 -10.22
N MET A 60 23.66 9.13 -10.47
CA MET A 60 22.89 8.03 -9.85
C MET A 60 23.04 7.95 -8.32
N PRO A 61 24.25 7.93 -7.70
CA PRO A 61 24.38 7.93 -6.25
C PRO A 61 23.84 9.23 -5.63
N LEU A 62 23.96 10.38 -6.32
CA LEU A 62 23.34 11.63 -5.86
C LEU A 62 21.81 11.47 -5.78
N MET A 63 21.18 10.92 -6.83
CA MET A 63 19.75 10.63 -6.84
C MET A 63 19.36 9.61 -5.77
N ALA A 64 20.15 8.55 -5.57
CA ALA A 64 19.90 7.56 -4.52
C ALA A 64 19.90 8.19 -3.12
N LEU A 65 20.84 9.10 -2.83
CA LEU A 65 20.88 9.84 -1.56
C LEU A 65 19.66 10.75 -1.39
N LEU A 66 19.27 11.49 -2.43
CA LEU A 66 18.08 12.34 -2.39
C LEU A 66 16.82 11.50 -2.16
N ILE A 67 16.66 10.39 -2.90
CA ILE A 67 15.53 9.48 -2.75
C ILE A 67 15.49 8.90 -1.32
N ALA A 68 16.62 8.49 -0.75
CA ALA A 68 16.65 7.99 0.62
C ALA A 68 16.23 9.06 1.64
N PHE A 69 16.76 10.27 1.50
CA PHE A 69 16.45 11.38 2.41
C PHE A 69 15.00 11.85 2.32
N TYR A 70 14.51 12.11 1.10
CA TYR A 70 13.13 12.55 0.89
C TYR A 70 12.13 11.41 1.08
N GLY A 71 12.49 10.18 0.71
CA GLY A 71 11.64 9.00 0.87
C GLY A 71 11.27 8.75 2.32
N SER A 72 12.24 8.87 3.25
CA SER A 72 11.95 8.75 4.69
C SER A 72 10.95 9.82 5.17
N LYS A 73 11.14 11.07 4.75
CA LYS A 73 10.21 12.16 5.11
C LYS A 73 8.83 11.97 4.51
N ILE A 74 8.74 11.56 3.24
CA ILE A 74 7.48 11.29 2.57
C ILE A 74 6.76 10.15 3.27
N HIS A 75 7.46 9.07 3.62
CA HIS A 75 6.88 7.94 4.32
C HIS A 75 6.29 8.36 5.67
N GLU A 76 7.04 9.11 6.48
CA GLU A 76 6.56 9.61 7.78
C GLU A 76 5.29 10.48 7.63
N ARG A 77 5.30 11.43 6.68
CA ARG A 77 4.14 12.29 6.43
C ARG A 77 2.94 11.51 5.92
N PHE A 78 3.17 10.49 5.11
CA PHE A 78 2.13 9.61 4.61
C PHE A 78 1.50 8.78 5.73
N THR A 79 2.31 8.23 6.64
CA THR A 79 1.83 7.52 7.83
C THR A 79 0.94 8.41 8.69
N VAL A 80 1.38 9.64 9.00
CA VAL A 80 0.57 10.59 9.79
C VAL A 80 -0.77 10.90 9.12
N ALA A 81 -0.76 11.10 7.80
CA ALA A 81 -2.00 11.32 7.05
C ALA A 81 -2.92 10.09 7.10
N GLN A 82 -2.35 8.90 6.92
CA GLN A 82 -3.09 7.64 6.96
C GLN A 82 -3.74 7.39 8.33
N ASP A 83 -3.03 7.67 9.42
CA ASP A 83 -3.55 7.57 10.77
C ASP A 83 -4.72 8.54 11.00
N ALA A 84 -4.59 9.80 10.58
CA ALA A 84 -5.67 10.78 10.67
C ALA A 84 -6.91 10.39 9.84
N PHE A 85 -6.71 9.79 8.66
CA PHE A 85 -7.81 9.24 7.86
C PHE A 85 -8.50 8.06 8.56
N GLY A 86 -7.73 7.19 9.23
CA GLY A 86 -8.26 6.10 10.05
C GLY A 86 -9.15 6.62 11.18
N ASP A 87 -8.63 7.55 11.99
CA ASP A 87 -9.38 8.16 13.10
C ASP A 87 -10.67 8.83 12.63
N MET A 88 -10.63 9.55 11.50
CA MET A 88 -11.81 10.17 10.92
C MET A 88 -12.85 9.11 10.52
N ASN A 89 -12.41 8.03 9.87
CA ASN A 89 -13.30 6.96 9.45
C ASN A 89 -13.97 6.27 10.65
N ASP A 90 -13.22 6.02 11.72
CA ASP A 90 -13.75 5.42 12.94
C ASP A 90 -14.82 6.32 13.60
N ARG A 91 -14.57 7.63 13.68
CA ARG A 91 -15.55 8.60 14.20
C ARG A 91 -16.82 8.65 13.36
N VAL A 92 -16.70 8.56 12.03
CA VAL A 92 -17.86 8.51 11.12
C VAL A 92 -18.66 7.23 11.36
N LEU A 93 -18.00 6.09 11.49
CA LEU A 93 -18.64 4.80 11.75
C LEU A 93 -19.36 4.80 13.12
N GLU A 94 -18.72 5.34 14.16
CA GLU A 94 -19.32 5.48 15.49
C GLU A 94 -20.55 6.39 15.46
N SER A 95 -20.46 7.53 14.78
CA SER A 95 -21.57 8.48 14.64
C SER A 95 -22.78 7.84 13.94
N VAL A 96 -22.54 7.10 12.85
CA VAL A 96 -23.61 6.39 12.12
C VAL A 96 -24.25 5.30 12.98
N ALA A 97 -23.44 4.56 13.75
CA ALA A 97 -23.93 3.56 14.69
C ALA A 97 -24.78 4.21 15.80
N GLY A 98 -24.32 5.32 16.38
CA GLY A 98 -25.05 6.08 17.40
C GLY A 98 -26.42 6.58 16.90
N VAL A 99 -26.48 7.15 15.69
CA VAL A 99 -27.74 7.57 15.07
C VAL A 99 -28.70 6.38 14.88
N ARG A 100 -28.18 5.21 14.49
CA ARG A 100 -28.99 3.99 14.36
C ARG A 100 -29.59 3.56 15.71
N VAL A 101 -28.79 3.58 16.78
CA VAL A 101 -29.23 3.21 18.14
C VAL A 101 -30.33 4.16 18.63
N ILE A 102 -30.14 5.48 18.50
CA ILE A 102 -31.14 6.48 18.90
C ILE A 102 -32.46 6.24 18.16
N ARG A 103 -32.40 6.00 16.84
CA ARG A 103 -33.60 5.70 16.04
C ARG A 103 -34.31 4.42 16.48
N SER A 104 -33.57 3.36 16.82
CA SER A 104 -34.19 2.13 17.34
C SER A 104 -34.87 2.33 18.69
N PHE A 105 -34.28 3.12 19.59
CA PHE A 105 -34.87 3.41 20.90
C PHE A 105 -36.17 4.22 20.76
N VAL A 106 -36.18 5.24 19.89
CA VAL A 106 -37.39 6.02 19.59
C VAL A 106 -38.49 5.13 18.98
N GLN A 107 -38.14 4.19 18.09
CA GLN A 107 -39.13 3.24 17.54
C GLN A 107 -39.65 2.27 18.60
N GLY A 108 -38.79 1.77 19.48
CA GLY A 108 -39.19 0.90 20.60
C GLY A 108 -40.16 1.59 21.57
N ASN A 109 -39.86 2.83 21.98
CA ASN A 109 -40.78 3.61 22.84
C ASN A 109 -42.13 3.87 22.16
N LYS A 110 -42.14 4.18 20.85
CA LYS A 110 -43.39 4.34 20.09
C LYS A 110 -44.21 3.04 20.06
N MET A 111 -43.56 1.89 19.91
CA MET A 111 -44.24 0.58 19.99
C MET A 111 -44.80 0.34 21.39
N SER A 112 -44.02 0.54 22.46
CA SER A 112 -44.49 0.34 23.84
C SER A 112 -45.73 1.16 24.16
N ASN A 113 -45.72 2.46 23.82
CA ASN A 113 -46.86 3.35 24.05
C ASN A 113 -48.11 2.98 23.23
N ALA A 114 -47.94 2.23 22.13
CA ALA A 114 -49.06 1.74 21.32
C ALA A 114 -49.69 0.46 21.90
N PHE A 115 -48.99 -0.28 22.76
CA PHE A 115 -49.52 -1.46 23.45
C PHE A 115 -50.23 -1.14 24.78
N GLU A 116 -49.94 0.01 25.40
CA GLU A 116 -50.62 0.49 26.62
C GLU A 116 -52.00 1.15 26.35
N LYS A 117 -52.46 1.15 25.11
CA LYS A 117 -53.74 1.75 24.68
C LYS A 117 -54.68 0.68 24.13
#